data_AF-A0A661CKN6-F1
#
_entry.id   AF-A0A661CKN6-F1
#
_cell.length_a   1.000
_cell.length_b   1.000
_cell.length_c   1.000
_cell.angle_alpha   90.00
_cell.angle_beta   90.00
_cell.angle_gamma   90.00
#
_symmetry.space_group_name_H-M   'P 1'
#
loop_
_entity.id
_entity.type
_entity.pdbx_description
1 polymer ?
#
loop_
_entity_poly.entity_id
_entity_poly.type
_entity_poly.pdbx_seq_one_letter_code
_entity_poly.pdbx_strand_id
1 'polypeptide(L)'
;MTVILLSGLILAGCGSHVAKDWTRTQQNDKVVWADDGSDVAVVVLSFEEKRGGLSDGTIDKRHLKHKILVQNLDGSGQRTITEWRDYQNGQIFYMKQAGYFVVESLLENGARRFDKIYGNGNEILIIETPDNEHKPCQDNEPVLGMPQPTVIPSPNGQQLAYIYSPECGFVTVEFLHANNLNIFDNQTMDVDKPMKATWHPDGYVILATNNNDKAWKITPQAPRVSITPPNCISPVTTSSEVSLERKMVYFEGDKLVTKEVGRQKAFGCQ
;
A
#
# COMPACT_ATOMS: atom_id res chain seq x y z
N MET A 1 -14.76 42.31 72.85
CA MET A 1 -15.07 40.95 72.38
C MET A 1 -15.26 41.05 70.88
N THR A 2 -14.29 40.52 70.14
CA THR A 2 -14.09 40.76 68.70
C THR A 2 -14.47 39.47 67.98
N VAL A 3 -15.42 39.53 67.04
CA VAL A 3 -15.76 38.39 66.17
C VAL A 3 -15.38 38.78 64.76
N ILE A 4 -14.26 38.23 64.28
CA ILE A 4 -13.79 38.34 62.91
C ILE A 4 -14.39 37.16 62.15
N LEU A 5 -15.34 37.44 61.26
CA LEU A 5 -15.88 36.48 60.31
C LEU A 5 -14.93 36.41 59.10
N LEU A 6 -14.09 35.38 59.09
CA LEU A 6 -13.27 34.98 57.94
C LEU A 6 -14.13 34.06 57.05
N SER A 7 -14.83 34.63 56.08
CA SER A 7 -15.51 33.87 55.03
C SER A 7 -14.50 33.54 53.94
N GLY A 8 -14.11 32.25 53.88
CA GLY A 8 -13.15 31.73 52.93
C GLY A 8 -13.63 31.86 51.48
N LEU A 9 -12.82 32.52 50.65
CA LEU A 9 -12.89 32.41 49.20
C LEU A 9 -12.54 30.97 48.80
N ILE A 10 -13.54 30.23 48.35
CA ILE A 10 -13.34 28.99 47.58
C ILE A 10 -12.80 29.42 46.21
N LEU A 11 -11.48 29.36 46.06
CA LEU A 11 -10.84 29.39 44.74
C LEU A 11 -11.34 28.18 43.96
N ALA A 12 -12.28 28.40 43.05
CA ALA A 12 -12.61 27.46 42.00
C ALA A 12 -11.32 27.19 41.23
N GLY A 13 -10.72 26.02 41.45
CA GLY A 13 -9.60 25.54 40.66
C GLY A 13 -10.03 25.53 39.21
N CYS A 14 -9.48 26.43 38.41
CA CYS A 14 -9.47 26.32 36.97
C CYS A 14 -8.73 25.02 36.67
N GLY A 15 -9.47 23.93 36.50
CA GLY A 15 -8.95 22.73 35.87
C GLY A 15 -8.49 23.14 34.49
N SER A 16 -7.19 23.42 34.37
CA SER A 16 -6.55 23.62 33.08
C SER A 16 -6.80 22.33 32.30
N HIS A 17 -7.78 22.36 31.40
CA HIS A 17 -7.80 21.44 30.28
C HIS A 17 -6.50 21.72 29.53
N VAL A 18 -5.43 21.00 29.89
CA VAL A 18 -4.18 20.99 29.14
C VAL A 18 -4.60 20.51 27.77
N ALA A 19 -4.69 21.44 26.82
CA ALA A 19 -4.87 21.12 25.43
C ALA A 19 -3.74 20.14 25.10
N LYS A 20 -4.08 18.89 24.79
CA LYS A 20 -3.06 17.93 24.39
C LYS A 20 -2.40 18.47 23.13
N ASP A 21 -1.11 18.73 23.22
CA ASP A 21 -0.33 19.24 22.10
C ASP A 21 -0.11 18.14 21.06
N TRP A 22 0.04 18.58 19.82
CA TRP A 22 0.44 17.70 18.73
C TRP A 22 1.84 17.17 19.00
N THR A 23 1.99 15.85 18.99
CA THR A 23 3.29 15.19 19.20
C THR A 23 3.73 14.56 17.90
N ARG A 24 5.00 14.77 17.52
CA ARG A 24 5.58 14.11 16.35
C ARG A 24 5.93 12.67 16.69
N THR A 25 5.42 11.74 15.90
CA THR A 25 5.63 10.30 16.03
C THR A 25 6.26 9.75 14.76
N GLN A 26 7.14 8.75 14.92
CA GLN A 26 7.69 7.96 13.82
C GLN A 26 7.52 6.48 14.13
N GLN A 27 7.18 5.68 13.12
CA GLN A 27 7.07 4.24 13.26
C GLN A 27 7.40 3.54 11.94
N ASN A 28 7.85 2.29 12.02
CA ASN A 28 7.91 1.42 10.87
C ASN A 28 6.48 1.00 10.49
N ASP A 29 6.11 1.15 9.22
CA ASP A 29 4.74 0.92 8.74
C ASP A 29 4.62 -0.38 7.92
N LYS A 30 5.49 -0.54 6.91
CA LYS A 30 5.48 -1.71 6.01
C LYS A 30 6.86 -2.27 5.82
N VAL A 31 6.90 -3.57 5.56
CA VAL A 31 8.10 -4.29 5.15
C VAL A 31 7.75 -5.26 4.02
N VAL A 32 8.59 -5.29 2.99
CA VAL A 32 8.47 -6.25 1.88
C VAL A 32 9.84 -6.82 1.54
N TRP A 33 9.87 -8.08 1.16
CA TRP A 33 11.04 -8.71 0.56
C TRP A 33 11.35 -8.11 -0.80
N ALA A 34 12.66 -8.02 -1.11
CA ALA A 34 13.11 -7.94 -2.49
C ALA A 34 12.58 -9.14 -3.29
N ASP A 35 12.38 -8.94 -4.59
CA ASP A 35 12.01 -9.99 -5.55
C ASP A 35 12.97 -11.20 -5.56
N ASP A 36 14.24 -10.99 -5.20
CA ASP A 36 15.25 -12.05 -5.04
C ASP A 36 15.35 -12.66 -3.62
N GLY A 37 14.59 -12.13 -2.65
CA GLY A 37 14.57 -12.58 -1.27
C GLY A 37 15.84 -12.29 -0.45
N SER A 38 16.76 -11.46 -0.95
CA SER A 38 18.07 -11.24 -0.31
C SER A 38 18.06 -10.20 0.82
N ASP A 39 17.25 -9.15 0.71
CA ASP A 39 17.06 -8.10 1.71
C ASP A 39 15.60 -7.62 1.71
N VAL A 40 15.29 -6.65 2.59
CA VAL A 40 13.94 -6.10 2.71
C VAL A 40 13.92 -4.60 2.50
N ALA A 41 12.81 -4.10 1.95
CA ALA A 41 12.46 -2.70 1.96
C ALA A 41 11.54 -2.43 3.14
N VAL A 42 11.80 -1.34 3.87
CA VAL A 42 11.00 -0.87 4.99
C VAL A 42 10.51 0.53 4.70
N VAL A 43 9.23 0.76 4.96
CA VAL A 43 8.62 2.09 4.94
C VAL A 43 8.52 2.62 6.35
N VAL A 44 9.11 3.78 6.60
CA VAL A 44 9.00 4.51 7.88
C VAL A 44 8.02 5.64 7.68
N LEU A 45 7.03 5.73 8.55
CA LEU A 45 6.01 6.78 8.56
C LEU A 45 6.34 7.80 9.66
N SER A 46 6.24 9.09 9.34
CA SER A 46 6.33 10.23 10.27
C SER A 46 5.02 11.00 10.20
N PHE A 47 4.43 11.34 11.34
CA PHE A 47 3.21 12.15 11.40
C PHE A 47 3.15 12.90 12.73
N GLU A 48 2.27 13.88 12.82
CA GLU A 48 1.86 14.46 14.09
C GLU A 48 0.58 13.78 14.55
N GLU A 49 0.52 13.43 15.84
CA GLU A 49 -0.68 12.87 16.44
C GLU A 49 -1.14 13.65 17.67
N LYS A 50 -2.46 13.64 17.86
CA LYS A 50 -3.11 14.17 19.04
C LYS A 50 -4.15 13.16 19.51
N ARG A 51 -4.00 12.67 20.74
CA ARG A 51 -5.02 11.81 21.36
C ARG A 51 -6.26 12.65 21.67
N GLY A 52 -7.43 12.17 21.25
CA GLY A 52 -8.71 12.71 21.66
C GLY A 52 -8.86 12.85 23.18
N GLY A 53 -9.86 13.64 23.60
CA GLY A 53 -10.22 13.81 25.01
C GLY A 53 -10.62 12.48 25.67
N LEU A 54 -10.85 12.50 26.99
CA LEU A 54 -11.14 11.34 27.85
C LEU A 54 -12.28 10.40 27.38
N SER A 55 -13.06 10.79 26.37
CA SER A 55 -14.24 10.08 25.86
C SER A 55 -14.12 9.58 24.42
N ASP A 56 -13.12 10.02 23.66
CA ASP A 56 -12.90 9.59 22.28
C ASP A 56 -11.53 8.93 22.19
N GLY A 57 -11.50 7.59 22.14
CA GLY A 57 -10.27 6.80 21.96
C GLY A 57 -9.62 6.97 20.58
N THR A 58 -10.02 7.99 19.82
CA THR A 58 -9.53 8.30 18.49
C THR A 58 -8.21 9.09 18.57
N ILE A 59 -7.28 8.75 17.68
CA ILE A 59 -6.00 9.43 17.53
C ILE A 59 -6.09 10.20 16.22
N ASP A 60 -6.12 11.53 16.32
CA ASP A 60 -6.06 12.39 15.14
C ASP A 60 -4.63 12.40 14.62
N LYS A 61 -4.45 12.26 13.30
CA LYS A 61 -3.15 12.27 12.64
C LYS A 61 -3.12 13.32 11.53
N ARG A 62 -2.00 14.01 11.37
CA ARG A 62 -1.77 15.00 10.29
C ARG A 62 -0.31 15.05 9.85
N HIS A 63 -0.06 15.74 8.75
CA HIS A 63 1.28 15.89 8.16
C HIS A 63 1.98 14.54 7.96
N LEU A 64 1.24 13.57 7.42
CA LEU A 64 1.79 12.24 7.15
C LEU A 64 2.87 12.35 6.08
N LYS A 65 4.02 11.75 6.39
CA LYS A 65 5.17 11.64 5.50
C LYS A 65 5.74 10.24 5.61
N HIS A 66 6.34 9.73 4.55
CA HIS A 66 7.00 8.44 4.58
C HIS A 66 8.38 8.50 3.94
N LYS A 67 9.26 7.57 4.31
CA LYS A 67 10.53 7.34 3.61
C LYS A 67 10.78 5.85 3.47
N ILE A 68 11.61 5.50 2.50
CA ILE A 68 11.94 4.11 2.21
C ILE A 68 13.40 3.88 2.58
N LEU A 69 13.66 2.77 3.24
CA LEU A 69 14.99 2.26 3.50
C LEU A 69 15.06 0.79 3.10
N VAL A 70 16.26 0.31 2.85
CA VAL A 70 16.55 -1.12 2.66
C VAL A 70 17.53 -1.59 3.72
N GLN A 71 17.41 -2.84 4.13
CA GLN A 71 18.30 -3.45 5.11
C GLN A 71 18.23 -4.98 5.04
N ASN A 72 19.24 -5.65 5.59
CA ASN A 72 19.17 -7.08 5.88
C ASN A 72 18.18 -7.34 7.03
N LEU A 73 17.77 -8.60 7.21
CA LEU A 73 16.83 -8.98 8.28
C LEU A 73 17.33 -8.65 9.70
N ASP A 74 18.64 -8.69 9.92
CA ASP A 74 19.28 -8.34 11.20
C ASP A 74 19.43 -6.82 11.41
N GLY A 75 18.95 -6.00 10.46
CA GLY A 75 19.09 -4.54 10.45
C GLY A 75 20.45 -4.05 9.94
N SER A 76 21.38 -4.94 9.61
CA SER A 76 22.67 -4.55 9.01
C SER A 76 22.49 -4.06 7.57
N GLY A 77 23.49 -3.33 7.06
CA GLY A 77 23.46 -2.82 5.68
C GLY A 77 22.36 -1.78 5.41
N GLN A 78 21.82 -1.17 6.48
CA GLN A 78 20.75 -0.19 6.36
C GLN A 78 21.15 0.99 5.48
N ARG A 79 20.31 1.29 4.50
CA ARG A 79 20.47 2.37 3.53
C ARG A 79 19.15 3.07 3.31
N THR A 80 19.12 4.39 3.45
CA THR A 80 17.99 5.23 3.05
C THR A 80 17.93 5.30 1.52
N ILE A 81 16.76 5.07 0.94
CA ILE A 81 16.50 5.18 -0.51
C ILE A 81 15.91 6.56 -0.84
N THR A 82 14.98 7.04 -0.02
CA THR A 82 14.28 8.31 -0.25
C THR A 82 14.42 9.23 0.95
N GLU A 83 14.39 10.53 0.69
CA GLU A 83 14.04 11.52 1.71
C GLU A 83 12.58 11.34 2.17
N TRP A 84 12.15 12.15 3.14
CA TRP A 84 10.75 12.20 3.55
C TRP A 84 9.87 12.69 2.40
N ARG A 85 9.05 11.79 1.87
CA ARG A 85 8.02 12.03 0.87
C ARG A 85 6.73 12.42 1.59
N ASP A 86 5.98 13.34 1.00
CA ASP A 86 4.67 13.69 1.53
C ASP A 86 3.69 12.53 1.39
N TYR A 87 2.61 12.61 2.17
CA TYR A 87 1.50 11.67 2.20
C TYR A 87 1.80 10.32 2.90
N GLN A 88 0.71 9.63 3.22
CA GLN A 88 0.77 8.26 3.72
C GLN A 88 1.17 7.31 2.59
N ASN A 89 2.00 6.31 2.90
CA ASN A 89 2.30 5.25 1.96
C ASN A 89 1.12 4.27 1.82
N GLY A 90 0.90 3.80 0.60
CA GLY A 90 0.05 2.66 0.28
C GLY A 90 0.87 1.39 0.08
N GLN A 91 0.69 0.74 -1.07
CA GLN A 91 1.48 -0.41 -1.51
C GLN A 91 2.95 -0.05 -1.80
N ILE A 92 3.83 -1.04 -1.61
CA ILE A 92 5.24 -0.97 -2.02
C ILE A 92 5.67 -2.32 -2.59
N PHE A 93 6.44 -2.28 -3.67
CA PHE A 93 7.11 -3.44 -4.27
C PHE A 93 8.57 -3.11 -4.49
N TYR A 94 9.46 -4.03 -4.17
CA TYR A 94 10.92 -3.90 -4.29
C TYR A 94 11.46 -4.88 -5.33
N MET A 95 11.64 -4.39 -6.57
CA MET A 95 12.17 -5.15 -7.70
C MET A 95 13.68 -4.93 -7.78
N LYS A 96 14.42 -5.54 -6.85
CA LYS A 96 15.86 -5.36 -6.68
C LYS A 96 16.62 -5.78 -7.93
N GLN A 97 16.25 -6.90 -8.54
CA GLN A 97 16.91 -7.37 -9.76
C GLN A 97 16.72 -6.40 -10.93
N ALA A 98 15.59 -5.70 -10.98
CA ALA A 98 15.31 -4.66 -11.97
C ALA A 98 15.75 -3.24 -11.54
N GLY A 99 16.24 -3.07 -10.31
CA GLY A 99 16.84 -1.84 -9.80
C GLY A 99 15.85 -0.75 -9.37
N TYR A 100 14.61 -1.08 -9.03
CA TYR A 100 13.60 -0.08 -8.65
C TYR A 100 12.56 -0.56 -7.62
N PHE A 101 11.78 0.40 -7.13
CA PHE A 101 10.59 0.21 -6.32
C PHE A 101 9.37 0.75 -7.07
N VAL A 102 8.20 0.15 -6.84
CA VAL A 102 6.89 0.75 -7.15
C VAL A 102 6.25 1.12 -5.84
N VAL A 103 5.87 2.39 -5.68
CA VAL A 103 5.41 2.93 -4.41
C VAL A 103 4.14 3.72 -4.63
N GLU A 104 3.12 3.41 -3.83
CA GLU A 104 1.88 4.16 -3.79
C GLU A 104 1.93 5.22 -2.67
N SER A 105 1.49 6.43 -2.99
CA SER A 105 1.22 7.52 -2.06
C SER A 105 -0.28 7.82 -2.05
N LEU A 106 -0.88 7.94 -0.87
CA LEU A 106 -2.31 8.21 -0.69
C LEU A 106 -2.54 9.70 -0.45
N LEU A 107 -3.05 10.41 -1.46
CA LEU A 107 -3.22 11.85 -1.42
C LEU A 107 -4.43 12.24 -0.57
N GLU A 108 -4.40 13.44 0.01
CA GLU A 108 -5.45 13.93 0.92
C GLU A 108 -6.81 14.09 0.22
N ASN A 109 -6.82 14.38 -1.08
CA ASN A 109 -8.03 14.43 -1.91
C ASN A 109 -8.58 13.04 -2.29
N GLY A 110 -7.96 11.96 -1.80
CA GLY A 110 -8.35 10.58 -2.07
C GLY A 110 -7.85 10.01 -3.40
N ALA A 111 -7.06 10.78 -4.17
CA ALA A 111 -6.29 10.24 -5.28
C ALA A 111 -5.17 9.32 -4.78
N ARG A 112 -4.67 8.47 -5.67
CA ARG A 112 -3.52 7.58 -5.45
C ARG A 112 -2.47 7.95 -6.48
N ARG A 113 -1.24 8.15 -6.02
CA ARG A 113 -0.09 8.39 -6.88
C ARG A 113 0.85 7.21 -6.82
N PHE A 114 1.20 6.66 -7.97
CA PHE A 114 2.14 5.55 -8.09
C PHE A 114 3.42 6.05 -8.73
N ASP A 115 4.53 5.83 -8.04
CA ASP A 115 5.85 6.27 -8.48
C ASP A 115 6.79 5.08 -8.64
N LYS A 116 7.64 5.16 -9.66
CA LYS A 116 8.81 4.31 -9.81
C LYS A 116 10.00 5.01 -9.17
N ILE A 117 10.61 4.37 -8.17
CA ILE A 117 11.77 4.93 -7.46
C ILE A 117 12.98 4.05 -7.71
N TYR A 118 14.08 4.62 -8.16
CA TYR A 118 15.33 3.87 -8.37
C TYR A 118 16.11 3.70 -7.06
N GLY A 119 17.06 2.77 -7.05
CA GLY A 119 17.92 2.54 -5.88
C GLY A 119 18.74 3.75 -5.40
N ASN A 120 18.86 4.80 -6.22
CA ASN A 120 19.51 6.07 -5.87
C ASN A 120 18.53 7.17 -5.39
N GLY A 121 17.24 6.85 -5.25
CA GLY A 121 16.20 7.79 -4.85
C GLY A 121 15.58 8.60 -5.98
N ASN A 122 16.05 8.48 -7.22
CA ASN A 122 15.42 9.15 -8.36
C ASN A 122 14.00 8.62 -8.57
N GLU A 123 13.05 9.53 -8.77
CA GLU A 123 11.62 9.23 -8.84
C GLU A 123 11.07 9.58 -10.22
N ILE A 124 10.20 8.70 -10.75
CA ILE A 124 9.42 8.93 -11.96
C ILE A 124 7.96 8.60 -11.64
N LEU A 125 7.06 9.55 -11.87
CA LEU A 125 5.62 9.32 -11.77
C LEU A 125 5.19 8.27 -12.81
N ILE A 126 4.50 7.22 -12.36
CA ILE A 126 3.87 6.23 -13.24
C ILE A 126 2.47 6.71 -13.62
N ILE A 127 1.62 6.92 -12.61
CA ILE A 127 0.24 7.35 -12.79
C ILE A 127 -0.27 8.01 -11.50
N GLU A 128 -1.13 9.00 -11.65
CA GLU A 128 -1.94 9.55 -10.57
C GLU A 128 -3.42 9.33 -10.91
N THR A 129 -4.17 8.75 -9.99
CA THR A 129 -5.60 8.46 -10.22
C THR A 129 -6.43 9.73 -10.05
N PRO A 130 -7.65 9.77 -10.62
CA PRO A 130 -8.62 10.80 -10.26
C PRO A 130 -8.84 10.88 -8.75
N ASP A 131 -9.05 12.11 -8.26
CA ASP A 131 -9.41 12.38 -6.87
C ASP A 131 -10.86 11.98 -6.56
N ASN A 132 -11.28 12.10 -5.31
CA ASN A 132 -12.63 11.75 -4.88
C ASN A 132 -13.76 12.50 -5.61
N GLU A 133 -13.49 13.68 -6.19
CA GLU A 133 -14.45 14.51 -6.94
C GLU A 133 -14.50 14.16 -8.44
N HIS A 134 -13.54 13.39 -8.94
CA HIS A 134 -13.50 12.94 -10.34
C HIS A 134 -13.49 11.42 -10.49
N LYS A 135 -13.78 10.65 -9.44
CA LYS A 135 -13.82 9.18 -9.54
C LYS A 135 -14.97 8.73 -10.43
N PRO A 136 -14.76 7.72 -11.28
CA PRO A 136 -15.86 7.01 -11.89
C PRO A 136 -16.80 6.48 -10.80
N CYS A 137 -18.11 6.52 -11.07
CA CYS A 137 -19.15 5.95 -10.21
C CYS A 137 -19.47 6.67 -8.90
N GLN A 138 -19.44 8.01 -8.87
CA GLN A 138 -19.88 8.78 -7.71
C GLN A 138 -21.39 8.72 -7.44
N ASP A 139 -22.21 8.75 -8.50
CA ASP A 139 -23.66 8.97 -8.39
C ASP A 139 -24.48 7.68 -8.31
N ASN A 140 -23.85 6.53 -8.55
CA ASN A 140 -24.51 5.24 -8.45
C ASN A 140 -24.31 4.69 -7.04
N GLU A 141 -25.38 4.15 -6.41
CA GLU A 141 -25.28 3.39 -5.16
C GLU A 141 -24.03 2.52 -5.19
N PRO A 142 -23.25 2.45 -4.10
CA PRO A 142 -21.91 1.87 -4.11
C PRO A 142 -21.98 0.53 -4.82
N VAL A 143 -21.49 0.49 -6.07
CA VAL A 143 -21.29 -0.76 -6.78
C VAL A 143 -20.20 -1.42 -5.97
N LEU A 144 -20.66 -2.25 -5.04
CA LEU A 144 -19.89 -2.89 -3.99
C LEU A 144 -18.77 -3.65 -4.69
N GLY A 145 -17.60 -3.02 -4.71
CA GLY A 145 -16.38 -3.61 -5.22
C GLY A 145 -16.07 -3.35 -6.69
N MET A 146 -15.70 -2.13 -7.03
CA MET A 146 -14.68 -1.96 -8.07
C MET A 146 -13.30 -2.21 -7.46
N PRO A 147 -12.34 -2.78 -8.22
CA PRO A 147 -10.97 -2.86 -7.73
C PRO A 147 -10.44 -1.45 -7.44
N GLN A 148 -9.77 -1.29 -6.31
CA GLN A 148 -8.98 -0.08 -6.07
C GLN A 148 -7.87 -0.04 -7.13
N PRO A 149 -7.61 1.13 -7.78
CA PRO A 149 -6.53 1.24 -8.73
C PRO A 149 -5.20 0.78 -8.12
N THR A 150 -4.42 0.00 -8.86
CA THR A 150 -3.14 -0.53 -8.39
C THR A 150 -2.17 -0.72 -9.56
N VAL A 151 -0.88 -0.53 -9.28
CA VAL A 151 0.22 -0.83 -10.21
C VAL A 151 1.05 -1.97 -9.63
N ILE A 152 1.09 -3.11 -10.31
CA ILE A 152 1.80 -4.31 -9.85
C ILE A 152 2.92 -4.64 -10.83
N PRO A 153 4.20 -4.69 -10.39
CA PRO A 153 5.27 -5.12 -11.26
C PRO A 153 5.20 -6.63 -11.54
N SER A 154 5.53 -6.99 -12.77
CA SER A 154 5.72 -8.38 -13.19
C SER A 154 6.83 -9.08 -12.39
N PRO A 155 6.86 -10.43 -12.34
CA PRO A 155 7.83 -11.18 -11.53
C PRO A 155 9.29 -10.87 -11.83
N ASN A 156 9.61 -10.51 -13.08
CA ASN A 156 10.95 -10.14 -13.53
C ASN A 156 11.21 -8.62 -13.50
N GLY A 157 10.23 -7.83 -13.07
CA GLY A 157 10.30 -6.37 -13.01
C GLY A 157 10.40 -5.66 -14.36
N GLN A 158 10.22 -6.33 -15.50
CA GLN A 158 10.36 -5.68 -16.81
C GLN A 158 9.07 -5.00 -17.29
N GLN A 159 7.94 -5.42 -16.75
CA GLN A 159 6.61 -4.92 -17.08
C GLN A 159 5.87 -4.48 -15.80
N LEU A 160 4.96 -3.55 -15.96
CA LEU A 160 3.99 -3.13 -14.94
C LEU A 160 2.59 -3.44 -15.46
N ALA A 161 1.70 -3.89 -14.58
CA ALA A 161 0.27 -3.95 -14.84
C ALA A 161 -0.43 -2.86 -14.02
N TYR A 162 -1.10 -1.94 -14.70
CA TYR A 162 -1.99 -0.96 -14.07
C TYR A 162 -3.43 -1.48 -14.18
N ILE A 163 -4.05 -1.76 -13.03
CA ILE A 163 -5.40 -2.29 -12.94
C ILE A 163 -6.30 -1.22 -12.32
N TYR A 164 -7.35 -0.84 -13.03
CA TYR A 164 -8.30 0.18 -12.57
C TYR A 164 -9.67 0.00 -13.22
N SER A 165 -10.67 0.77 -12.77
CA SER A 165 -11.99 0.83 -13.37
C SER A 165 -12.20 2.18 -14.05
N PRO A 166 -12.25 2.25 -15.39
CA PRO A 166 -12.48 3.50 -16.11
C PRO A 166 -13.92 4.00 -15.94
N GLU A 167 -14.88 3.08 -15.80
CA GLU A 167 -16.30 3.34 -15.59
C GLU A 167 -16.94 2.17 -14.83
N CYS A 168 -18.22 2.31 -14.46
CA CYS A 168 -18.89 1.35 -13.60
C CYS A 168 -19.12 0.01 -14.29
N GLY A 169 -18.73 -1.07 -13.62
CA GLY A 169 -18.88 -2.42 -14.16
C GLY A 169 -17.80 -2.79 -15.16
N PHE A 170 -16.70 -2.02 -15.26
CA PHE A 170 -15.56 -2.37 -16.10
C PHE A 170 -14.26 -2.41 -15.30
N VAL A 171 -13.36 -3.29 -15.70
CA VAL A 171 -11.97 -3.34 -15.24
C VAL A 171 -11.05 -3.34 -16.45
N THR A 172 -10.08 -2.45 -16.43
CA THR A 172 -9.00 -2.37 -17.41
C THR A 172 -7.69 -2.81 -16.78
N VAL A 173 -6.94 -3.62 -17.51
CA VAL A 173 -5.52 -3.92 -17.24
C VAL A 173 -4.71 -3.30 -18.36
N GLU A 174 -3.88 -2.32 -18.05
CA GLU A 174 -2.89 -1.76 -18.96
C GLU A 174 -1.52 -2.34 -18.65
N PHE A 175 -0.80 -2.76 -19.68
CA PHE A 175 0.56 -3.25 -19.57
C PHE A 175 1.54 -2.19 -20.05
N LEU A 176 2.48 -1.83 -19.17
CA LEU A 176 3.49 -0.82 -19.43
C LEU A 176 4.88 -1.45 -19.39
N HIS A 177 5.78 -1.00 -20.24
CA HIS A 177 7.20 -1.34 -20.08
C HIS A 177 7.77 -0.59 -18.88
N ALA A 178 8.40 -1.30 -17.94
CA ALA A 178 8.90 -0.67 -16.72
C ALA A 178 10.03 0.35 -16.98
N ASN A 179 10.76 0.25 -18.11
CA ASN A 179 11.91 1.11 -18.41
C ASN A 179 11.53 2.50 -18.94
N ASN A 180 10.46 2.62 -19.72
CA ASN A 180 10.03 3.86 -20.37
C ASN A 180 8.58 4.25 -20.05
N LEU A 181 7.85 3.39 -19.32
CA LEU A 181 6.45 3.57 -18.93
C LEU A 181 5.49 3.70 -20.11
N ASN A 182 5.88 3.29 -21.32
CA ASN A 182 4.97 3.25 -22.45
C ASN A 182 4.00 2.08 -22.30
N ILE A 183 2.71 2.37 -22.47
CA ILE A 183 1.66 1.35 -22.61
C ILE A 183 1.90 0.61 -23.93
N PHE A 184 1.95 -0.72 -23.87
CA PHE A 184 2.14 -1.57 -25.06
C PHE A 184 1.00 -2.57 -25.30
N ASP A 185 0.12 -2.75 -24.31
CA ASP A 185 -1.13 -3.50 -24.45
C ASP A 185 -2.15 -3.03 -23.39
N ASN A 186 -3.44 -3.20 -23.68
CA ASN A 186 -4.49 -3.02 -22.68
C ASN A 186 -5.65 -3.96 -22.96
N GLN A 187 -6.35 -4.36 -21.89
CA GLN A 187 -7.55 -5.19 -21.99
C GLN A 187 -8.60 -4.72 -20.99
N THR A 188 -9.79 -4.41 -21.51
CA THR A 188 -10.96 -4.03 -20.71
C THR A 188 -12.00 -5.14 -20.72
N MET A 189 -12.62 -5.40 -19.57
CA MET A 189 -13.65 -6.42 -19.40
C MET A 189 -14.78 -5.95 -18.50
N ASP A 190 -15.99 -6.42 -18.80
CA ASP A 190 -17.15 -6.27 -17.92
C ASP A 190 -16.96 -7.07 -16.64
N VAL A 191 -17.36 -6.48 -15.52
CA VAL A 191 -17.33 -7.08 -14.19
C VAL A 191 -18.63 -6.81 -13.46
N ASP A 192 -19.15 -7.85 -12.83
CA ASP A 192 -20.34 -7.81 -11.98
C ASP A 192 -19.97 -7.81 -10.48
N LYS A 193 -18.68 -7.98 -10.16
CA LYS A 193 -18.16 -8.16 -8.81
C LYS A 193 -16.74 -7.60 -8.67
N PRO A 194 -16.29 -7.28 -7.45
CA PRO A 194 -14.91 -6.91 -7.19
C PRO A 194 -13.93 -7.98 -7.55
N MET A 195 -12.80 -7.51 -8.07
CA MET A 195 -11.70 -8.34 -8.49
C MET A 195 -10.44 -8.07 -7.68
N LYS A 196 -9.58 -9.09 -7.60
CA LYS A 196 -8.18 -8.97 -7.21
C LYS A 196 -7.31 -9.32 -8.41
N ALA A 197 -6.17 -8.66 -8.50
CA ALA A 197 -5.15 -8.90 -9.49
C ALA A 197 -3.90 -9.51 -8.82
N THR A 198 -3.32 -10.51 -9.46
CA THR A 198 -2.01 -11.07 -9.08
C THR A 198 -1.25 -11.46 -10.35
N TRP A 199 0.07 -11.31 -10.35
CA TRP A 199 0.90 -11.89 -11.39
C TRP A 199 1.03 -13.40 -11.18
N HIS A 200 0.98 -14.15 -12.27
CA HIS A 200 1.44 -15.52 -12.32
C HIS A 200 2.95 -15.54 -12.60
N PRO A 201 3.71 -16.53 -12.07
CA PRO A 201 5.14 -16.68 -12.36
C PRO A 201 5.49 -16.69 -13.86
N ASP A 202 4.60 -17.22 -14.70
CA ASP A 202 4.79 -17.27 -16.16
C ASP A 202 4.61 -15.90 -16.87
N GLY A 203 4.36 -14.81 -16.14
CA GLY A 203 4.31 -13.46 -16.73
C GLY A 203 2.97 -13.09 -17.35
N TYR A 204 1.86 -13.57 -16.78
CA TYR A 204 0.51 -13.07 -17.08
C TYR A 204 -0.19 -12.61 -15.80
N VAL A 205 -1.21 -11.77 -15.90
CA VAL A 205 -2.03 -11.34 -14.76
C VAL A 205 -3.22 -12.28 -14.63
N ILE A 206 -3.51 -12.71 -13.40
CA ILE A 206 -4.76 -13.35 -13.03
C ILE A 206 -5.66 -12.29 -12.42
N LEU A 207 -6.81 -12.06 -13.04
CA LEU A 207 -7.93 -11.35 -12.42
C LEU A 207 -8.90 -12.38 -11.87
N ALA A 208 -9.20 -12.32 -10.59
CA ALA A 208 -10.15 -13.23 -9.94
C ALA A 208 -11.18 -12.43 -9.13
N THR A 209 -12.42 -12.89 -9.09
CA THR A 209 -13.45 -12.30 -8.22
C THR A 209 -13.09 -12.48 -6.74
N ASN A 210 -13.55 -11.57 -5.88
CA ASN A 210 -13.25 -11.62 -4.45
C ASN A 210 -13.73 -12.89 -3.74
N ASN A 211 -14.80 -13.50 -4.23
CA ASN A 211 -15.34 -14.78 -3.75
C ASN A 211 -14.70 -16.00 -4.45
N ASN A 212 -13.71 -15.77 -5.33
CA ASN A 212 -12.95 -16.78 -6.05
C ASN A 212 -13.82 -17.75 -6.87
N ASP A 213 -14.94 -17.27 -7.43
CA ASP A 213 -15.86 -18.08 -8.26
C ASP A 213 -15.56 -17.99 -9.76
N LYS A 214 -14.92 -16.90 -10.22
CA LYS A 214 -14.52 -16.68 -11.60
C LYS A 214 -13.11 -16.11 -11.64
N ALA A 215 -12.32 -16.54 -12.62
CA ALA A 215 -11.01 -15.99 -12.88
C ALA A 215 -10.70 -15.94 -14.38
N TRP A 216 -9.80 -15.03 -14.73
CA TRP A 216 -9.35 -14.77 -16.09
C TRP A 216 -7.84 -14.63 -16.11
N LYS A 217 -7.23 -15.30 -17.08
CA LYS A 217 -5.84 -15.09 -17.50
C LYS A 217 -5.81 -13.93 -18.48
N ILE A 218 -5.09 -12.87 -18.11
CA ILE A 218 -4.86 -11.67 -18.92
C ILE A 218 -3.38 -11.68 -19.32
N THR A 219 -3.12 -12.03 -20.58
CA THR A 219 -1.74 -12.11 -21.13
C THR A 219 -1.54 -10.98 -22.12
N PRO A 220 -0.45 -10.20 -22.03
CA PRO A 220 -0.21 -9.13 -22.99
C PRO A 220 -0.23 -9.64 -24.43
N GLN A 221 -0.87 -8.89 -25.34
CA GLN A 221 -0.98 -9.17 -26.78
C GLN A 221 -1.70 -10.48 -27.12
N ALA A 222 -2.40 -11.10 -26.15
CA ALA A 222 -3.22 -12.27 -26.36
C ALA A 222 -4.63 -12.04 -25.80
N PRO A 223 -5.67 -12.63 -26.41
CA PRO A 223 -7.02 -12.56 -25.86
C PRO A 223 -7.07 -13.10 -24.43
N ARG A 224 -7.84 -12.43 -23.57
CA ARG A 224 -8.16 -12.96 -22.24
C ARG A 224 -8.83 -14.34 -22.31
N VAL A 225 -8.52 -15.20 -21.36
CA VAL A 225 -9.08 -16.57 -21.29
C VAL A 225 -9.64 -16.81 -19.90
N SER A 226 -10.85 -17.36 -19.81
CA SER A 226 -11.40 -17.79 -18.52
C SER A 226 -10.64 -19.01 -18.01
N ILE A 227 -10.30 -19.02 -16.73
CA ILE A 227 -9.57 -20.10 -16.07
C ILE A 227 -10.29 -20.52 -14.79
N THR A 228 -9.95 -21.71 -14.28
CA THR A 228 -10.35 -22.09 -12.91
C THR A 228 -9.68 -21.12 -11.92
N PRO A 229 -10.44 -20.57 -10.96
CA PRO A 229 -9.87 -19.69 -9.94
C PRO A 229 -8.73 -20.37 -9.18
N PRO A 230 -7.59 -19.69 -9.00
CA PRO A 230 -6.44 -20.28 -8.32
C PRO A 230 -6.74 -20.51 -6.83
N ASN A 231 -5.96 -21.39 -6.20
CA ASN A 231 -6.11 -21.67 -4.76
C ASN A 231 -5.70 -20.47 -3.90
N CYS A 232 -4.90 -19.56 -4.45
CA CYS A 232 -4.45 -18.35 -3.80
C CYS A 232 -4.36 -17.20 -4.80
N ILE A 233 -4.44 -15.97 -4.29
CA ILE A 233 -4.33 -14.72 -5.06
C ILE A 233 -3.37 -13.74 -4.39
N SER A 234 -2.62 -14.22 -3.41
CA SER A 234 -1.61 -13.49 -2.66
C SER A 234 -0.43 -14.43 -2.41
N PRO A 235 0.82 -13.95 -2.49
CA PRO A 235 1.24 -12.60 -2.87
C PRO A 235 0.86 -12.17 -4.29
N VAL A 236 0.80 -10.86 -4.52
CA VAL A 236 0.42 -10.30 -5.84
C VAL A 236 1.57 -10.31 -6.85
N THR A 237 2.81 -10.40 -6.38
CA THR A 237 4.04 -10.51 -7.18
C THR A 237 5.16 -11.11 -6.33
N THR A 238 6.36 -11.25 -6.90
CA THR A 238 7.55 -11.83 -6.23
C THR A 238 8.03 -10.98 -5.05
N SER A 239 7.87 -9.66 -5.11
CA SER A 239 8.06 -8.76 -3.97
C SER A 239 6.78 -8.66 -3.14
N SER A 240 6.86 -9.05 -1.86
CA SER A 240 5.74 -8.95 -0.92
C SER A 240 6.21 -9.14 0.53
N GLU A 241 5.27 -9.13 1.49
CA GLU A 241 5.54 -9.54 2.87
C GLU A 241 5.95 -11.02 3.01
N VAL A 242 5.72 -11.86 1.99
CA VAL A 242 6.13 -13.28 1.96
C VAL A 242 7.18 -13.52 0.88
N SER A 243 8.32 -14.10 1.25
CA SER A 243 9.38 -14.45 0.31
C SER A 243 9.03 -15.68 -0.54
N LEU A 244 9.80 -15.90 -1.62
CA LEU A 244 9.75 -17.14 -2.43
C LEU A 244 10.07 -18.39 -1.61
N GLU A 245 10.85 -18.23 -0.54
CA GLU A 245 11.18 -19.29 0.43
C GLU A 245 10.09 -19.51 1.49
N ARG A 246 8.95 -18.83 1.39
CA ARG A 246 7.79 -18.95 2.30
C ARG A 246 8.03 -18.39 3.69
N LYS A 247 8.84 -17.34 3.78
CA LYS A 247 9.04 -16.58 5.02
C LYS A 247 8.25 -15.28 4.96
N MET A 248 7.29 -15.14 5.86
CA MET A 248 6.60 -13.87 6.07
C MET A 248 7.46 -12.97 6.94
N VAL A 249 7.70 -11.73 6.53
CA VAL A 249 8.40 -10.69 7.31
C VAL A 249 7.39 -9.68 7.85
N TYR A 250 7.54 -9.30 9.12
CA TYR A 250 6.69 -8.30 9.77
C TYR A 250 7.42 -7.65 10.96
N PHE A 251 6.81 -6.61 11.52
CA PHE A 251 7.32 -5.92 12.71
C PHE A 251 6.68 -6.48 13.98
N GLU A 252 7.52 -6.82 14.96
CA GLU A 252 7.11 -7.06 16.35
C GLU A 252 7.73 -5.96 17.22
N GLY A 253 6.94 -4.91 17.49
CA GLY A 253 7.49 -3.63 17.97
C GLY A 253 8.40 -3.02 16.91
N ASP A 254 9.62 -2.66 17.29
CA ASP A 254 10.62 -2.09 16.37
C ASP A 254 11.50 -3.15 15.68
N LYS A 255 11.29 -4.45 15.98
CA LYS A 255 12.13 -5.52 15.45
C LYS A 255 11.49 -6.17 14.22
N LEU A 256 12.32 -6.41 13.21
CA LEU A 256 11.96 -7.30 12.11
C LEU A 256 12.03 -8.74 12.57
N VAL A 257 10.95 -9.48 12.31
CA VAL A 257 10.85 -10.90 12.60
C VAL A 257 10.33 -11.63 11.38
N THR A 258 10.62 -12.93 11.33
CA THR A 258 10.13 -13.80 10.26
C THR A 258 9.36 -14.98 10.80
N LYS A 259 8.40 -15.45 10.02
CA LYS A 259 7.61 -16.65 10.31
C LYS A 259 7.46 -17.49 9.05
N GLU A 260 7.72 -18.78 9.18
CA GLU A 260 7.44 -19.76 8.12
C GLU A 260 5.93 -19.82 7.84
N VAL A 261 5.57 -19.76 6.56
CA VAL A 261 4.19 -19.90 6.09
C VAL A 261 4.06 -21.08 5.13
N GLY A 262 2.83 -21.60 5.01
CA GLY A 262 2.56 -22.72 4.10
C GLY A 262 2.68 -22.31 2.63
N ARG A 263 2.83 -23.31 1.75
CA ARG A 263 2.90 -23.13 0.28
C ARG A 263 1.76 -22.28 -0.27
N GLN A 264 0.56 -22.44 0.28
CA GLN A 264 -0.65 -21.72 -0.09
C GLN A 264 -0.62 -20.20 0.18
N LYS A 265 0.43 -19.68 0.81
CA LYS A 265 0.63 -18.25 1.11
C LYS A 265 1.86 -17.65 0.43
N ALA A 266 2.56 -18.40 -0.43
CA ALA A 266 3.77 -17.95 -1.10
C ALA A 266 3.51 -17.69 -2.58
N PHE A 267 4.29 -16.80 -3.19
CA PHE A 267 4.11 -16.46 -4.60
C PHE A 267 4.26 -17.72 -5.48
N GLY A 268 3.36 -17.90 -6.45
CA GLY A 268 3.32 -19.11 -7.29
C GLY A 268 2.46 -20.25 -6.74
N CYS A 269 1.64 -20.02 -5.71
CA CYS A 269 0.66 -21.02 -5.24
C CYS A 269 -0.62 -21.11 -6.09
N GLN A 270 -0.68 -20.31 -7.17
CA GLN A 270 -1.84 -20.22 -8.05
C GLN A 270 -2.09 -21.51 -8.81
#